data_AF-A0A1C4RPN4-F1
#
_entry.id   AF-A0A1C4RPN4-F1
#
_cell.length_a   1.000
_cell.length_b   1.000
_cell.length_c   1.000
_cell.angle_alpha   90.00
_cell.angle_beta   90.00
_cell.angle_gamma   90.00
#
_symmetry.space_group_name_H-M   'P 1'
#
loop_
_entity.id
_entity.type
_entity.pdbx_description
1 polymer ?
#
loop_
_entity_poly.entity_id
_entity_poly.type
_entity_poly.pdbx_seq_one_letter_code
_entity_poly.pdbx_strand_id
1 'polypeptide(L)'
;MMFSSTPLASGADPGSVIVGLLSGLAGIVFATLTLRHHRQVWAWTRRLRASDDVGKDLDDALTYLRELAEHLSERAQKPCREAEFAPLPRLRHLLDDAADDAEPIRPELRTVVERFDRYLAAVLPPATIAARVTATEHATQLAAAMRQEQARIDLKGAVSTAQQRIRALRRAA
;
A
#
# COMPACT_ATOMS: atom_id res chain seq x y z
N MET A 1 -15.42 -50.30 -75.94
CA MET A 1 -14.97 -49.33 -74.93
C MET A 1 -15.93 -48.16 -74.95
N MET A 2 -16.78 -48.03 -73.93
CA MET A 2 -17.59 -46.84 -73.68
C MET A 2 -17.25 -46.38 -72.27
N PHE A 3 -16.52 -45.27 -72.17
CA PHE A 3 -16.30 -44.59 -70.90
C PHE A 3 -17.57 -43.82 -70.57
N SER A 4 -18.32 -44.32 -69.59
CA SER A 4 -19.44 -43.60 -69.00
C SER A 4 -18.88 -42.52 -68.07
N SER A 5 -18.81 -41.30 -68.57
CA SER A 5 -18.50 -40.12 -67.76
C SER A 5 -19.76 -39.71 -67.01
N THR A 6 -19.85 -40.06 -65.73
CA THR A 6 -20.86 -39.50 -64.81
C THR A 6 -20.35 -38.13 -64.35
N PRO A 7 -20.97 -37.00 -64.74
CA PRO A 7 -20.67 -35.73 -64.11
C PRO A 7 -21.23 -35.78 -62.69
N LEU A 8 -20.35 -35.65 -61.69
CA LEU A 8 -20.74 -35.36 -60.32
C LEU A 8 -21.48 -34.02 -60.33
N ALA A 9 -22.81 -34.09 -60.31
CA ALA A 9 -23.65 -32.95 -59.96
C ALA A 9 -23.43 -32.66 -58.47
N SER A 10 -22.42 -31.86 -58.14
CA SER A 10 -22.34 -31.21 -56.84
C SER A 10 -23.39 -30.10 -56.80
N GLY A 11 -24.66 -30.50 -56.73
CA GLY A 11 -25.77 -29.61 -56.44
C GLY A 11 -25.65 -29.18 -54.98
N ALA A 12 -24.90 -28.11 -54.73
CA ALA A 12 -25.08 -27.37 -53.49
C ALA A 12 -26.49 -26.77 -53.56
N ASP A 13 -27.44 -27.43 -52.91
CA ASP A 13 -28.82 -26.97 -52.80
C ASP A 13 -28.79 -25.52 -52.28
N PRO A 14 -29.40 -24.52 -52.96
CA PRO A 14 -29.31 -23.12 -52.54
C PRO A 14 -29.72 -22.91 -51.08
N GLY A 15 -30.58 -23.77 -50.52
CA GLY A 15 -30.90 -23.81 -49.09
C GLY A 15 -29.68 -24.06 -48.19
N SER A 16 -28.75 -24.93 -48.58
CA SER A 16 -27.53 -25.22 -47.81
C SER A 16 -26.54 -24.05 -47.78
N VAL A 17 -26.45 -23.28 -48.88
CA VAL A 17 -25.62 -22.07 -48.97
C VAL A 17 -26.19 -20.96 -48.08
N ILE A 18 -27.52 -20.77 -48.10
CA ILE A 18 -28.21 -19.76 -47.27
C ILE A 18 -28.06 -20.10 -45.77
N VAL A 19 -28.26 -21.36 -45.39
CA VAL A 19 -28.07 -21.81 -43.99
C VAL A 19 -26.62 -21.65 -43.55
N GLY A 20 -25.64 -22.00 -44.40
CA GLY A 20 -24.23 -21.77 -44.11
C GLY A 20 -23.89 -20.29 -43.91
N LEU A 21 -24.43 -19.41 -44.75
CA LEU A 21 -24.21 -17.97 -44.66
C LEU A 21 -24.82 -17.37 -43.38
N LEU A 22 -26.05 -17.76 -43.04
CA LEU A 22 -26.73 -17.32 -41.81
C LEU A 22 -26.01 -17.83 -40.56
N SER A 23 -25.54 -19.08 -40.58
CA SER A 23 -24.78 -19.68 -39.49
C SER A 23 -23.42 -18.99 -39.31
N GLY A 24 -22.74 -18.65 -40.41
CA GLY A 24 -21.49 -17.89 -40.39
C GLY A 24 -21.68 -16.47 -39.85
N LEU A 25 -22.73 -15.76 -40.29
CA LEU A 25 -23.08 -14.44 -39.78
C LEU A 25 -23.42 -14.48 -38.28
N ALA A 26 -24.22 -15.47 -37.85
CA ALA A 26 -24.50 -15.68 -36.44
C ALA A 26 -23.22 -15.95 -35.64
N GLY A 27 -22.32 -16.79 -36.15
CA GLY A 27 -21.01 -17.05 -35.53
C GLY A 27 -20.15 -15.79 -35.39
N ILE A 28 -20.13 -14.91 -36.40
CA ILE A 28 -19.41 -13.63 -36.35
C ILE A 28 -20.02 -12.70 -35.30
N VAL A 29 -21.35 -12.61 -35.24
CA VAL A 29 -22.05 -11.80 -34.22
C VAL A 29 -21.76 -12.33 -32.82
N PHE A 30 -21.83 -13.65 -32.61
CA PHE A 30 -21.49 -14.26 -31.32
C PHE A 30 -20.04 -14.02 -30.94
N ALA A 31 -19.09 -14.20 -31.86
CA ALA A 31 -17.67 -13.97 -31.62
C ALA A 31 -17.37 -12.51 -31.27
N THR A 32 -17.97 -11.55 -31.95
CA THR A 32 -17.77 -10.12 -31.66
C THR A 32 -18.39 -9.71 -30.31
N LEU A 33 -19.56 -10.24 -29.97
CA LEU A 33 -20.19 -10.04 -28.67
C LEU A 33 -19.37 -10.65 -27.54
N THR A 34 -18.87 -11.87 -27.69
CA THR A 34 -17.99 -12.50 -26.68
C THR A 34 -16.68 -11.73 -26.53
N LEU A 35 -16.06 -11.28 -27.64
CA LEU A 35 -14.83 -10.50 -27.57
C LEU A 35 -15.06 -9.16 -26.83
N ARG A 36 -16.17 -8.48 -27.12
CA ARG A 36 -16.54 -7.22 -26.44
C ARG A 36 -16.82 -7.45 -24.96
N HIS A 37 -17.58 -8.49 -24.64
CA HIS A 37 -17.88 -8.87 -23.26
C HIS A 37 -16.59 -9.20 -22.50
N HIS A 38 -15.70 -9.99 -23.10
CA HIS A 38 -14.45 -10.36 -22.46
C HIS A 38 -13.57 -9.13 -22.20
N ARG A 39 -13.46 -8.20 -23.16
CA ARG A 39 -12.76 -6.93 -22.97
C ARG A 39 -13.35 -6.09 -21.83
N GLN A 40 -14.67 -6.05 -21.73
CA GLN A 40 -15.36 -5.33 -20.66
C GLN A 40 -15.09 -5.96 -19.28
N VAL A 41 -15.17 -7.29 -19.18
CA VAL A 41 -14.83 -8.03 -17.95
C VAL A 41 -13.37 -7.79 -17.58
N TRP A 42 -12.43 -7.92 -18.50
CA TRP A 42 -11.00 -7.63 -18.23
C TRP A 42 -10.76 -6.20 -17.76
N ALA A 43 -11.45 -5.21 -18.35
CA ALA A 43 -11.35 -3.83 -17.91
C ALA A 43 -11.96 -3.61 -16.52
N TRP A 44 -13.00 -4.35 -16.16
CA TRP A 44 -13.58 -4.32 -14.82
C TRP A 44 -12.65 -5.03 -13.81
N THR A 45 -12.16 -6.23 -14.10
CA THR A 45 -11.24 -6.97 -13.21
C THR A 45 -9.94 -6.21 -12.96
N ARG A 46 -9.39 -5.52 -13.98
CA ARG A 46 -8.22 -4.65 -13.79
C ARG A 46 -8.50 -3.47 -12.86
N ARG A 47 -9.67 -2.86 -12.98
CA ARG A 47 -10.09 -1.77 -12.08
C ARG A 47 -10.28 -2.27 -10.64
N LEU A 48 -10.87 -3.45 -10.48
CA LEU A 48 -11.06 -4.07 -9.16
C LEU A 48 -9.72 -4.40 -8.50
N ARG A 49 -8.77 -4.96 -9.24
CA ARG A 49 -7.41 -5.22 -8.71
C ARG A 49 -6.69 -3.93 -8.33
N ALA A 50 -6.78 -2.89 -9.16
CA ALA A 50 -6.17 -1.60 -8.84
C ALA A 50 -6.77 -0.98 -7.57
N SER A 51 -8.08 -1.14 -7.32
CA SER A 51 -8.69 -0.71 -6.05
C SER A 51 -8.28 -1.57 -4.87
N ASP A 52 -8.12 -2.88 -5.07
CA ASP A 52 -7.65 -3.80 -4.02
C ASP A 52 -6.19 -3.50 -3.63
N ASP A 53 -5.33 -3.21 -4.61
CA ASP A 53 -3.92 -2.85 -4.40
C ASP A 53 -3.81 -1.56 -3.58
N VAL A 54 -4.55 -0.50 -3.95
CA VAL A 54 -4.60 0.75 -3.17
C VAL A 54 -5.14 0.52 -1.75
N GLY A 55 -6.14 -0.36 -1.61
CA GLY A 55 -6.68 -0.75 -0.30
C GLY A 55 -5.61 -1.40 0.58
N LYS A 56 -4.82 -2.31 -0.01
CA LYS A 56 -3.73 -3.01 0.65
C LYS A 56 -2.62 -2.07 1.10
N ASP A 57 -2.18 -1.14 0.25
CA ASP A 57 -1.13 -0.17 0.61
C ASP A 57 -1.54 0.69 1.82
N LEU A 58 -2.83 1.05 1.89
CA LEU A 58 -3.40 1.76 3.04
C LEU A 58 -3.54 0.88 4.30
N ASP A 59 -3.70 -0.44 4.16
CA ASP A 59 -3.71 -1.40 5.29
C ASP A 59 -2.30 -1.63 5.86
N ASP A 60 -1.31 -1.78 4.98
CA ASP A 60 0.09 -1.96 5.38
C ASP A 60 0.59 -0.70 6.12
N ALA A 61 0.37 0.49 5.54
CA ALA A 61 0.68 1.76 6.19
C ALA A 61 -0.02 1.92 7.54
N LEU A 62 -1.30 1.56 7.64
CA LEU A 62 -2.04 1.64 8.91
C LEU A 62 -1.48 0.67 9.96
N THR A 63 -1.02 -0.50 9.54
CA THR A 63 -0.42 -1.52 10.42
C THR A 63 0.87 -0.98 11.01
N TYR A 64 1.78 -0.44 10.19
CA TYR A 64 3.03 0.16 10.66
C TYR A 64 2.80 1.36 11.58
N LEU A 65 1.81 2.21 11.27
CA LEU A 65 1.44 3.33 12.14
C LEU A 65 0.88 2.89 13.49
N ARG A 66 0.20 1.73 13.57
CA ARG A 66 -0.30 1.17 14.84
C ARG A 66 0.83 0.60 15.67
N GLU A 67 1.73 -0.16 15.05
CA GLU A 67 2.94 -0.68 15.69
C GLU A 67 3.81 0.46 16.25
N LEU A 68 3.94 1.55 15.48
CA LEU A 68 4.64 2.75 15.96
C LEU A 68 3.94 3.37 17.18
N ALA A 69 2.62 3.52 17.14
CA ALA A 69 1.85 4.08 18.25
C ALA A 69 1.95 3.25 19.53
N GLU A 70 1.99 1.92 19.40
CA GLU A 70 2.21 0.99 20.51
C GLU A 70 3.60 1.21 21.11
N HIS A 71 4.65 1.19 20.28
CA HIS A 71 6.01 1.44 20.73
C HIS A 71 6.22 2.80 21.40
N LEU A 72 5.56 3.86 20.91
CA LEU A 72 5.59 5.19 21.52
C LEU A 72 4.84 5.25 22.86
N SER A 73 3.84 4.39 23.04
CA SER A 73 3.05 4.31 24.28
C SER A 73 3.79 3.54 25.36
N GLU A 74 4.44 2.43 25.02
CA GLU A 74 5.34 1.69 25.92
C GLU A 74 6.46 2.59 26.46
N ARG A 75 7.05 3.40 25.56
CA ARG A 75 8.18 4.29 25.85
C ARG A 75 7.77 5.62 26.49
N ALA A 76 6.49 5.84 26.74
CA ALA A 76 6.00 7.09 27.35
C ALA A 76 6.43 7.26 28.81
N GLN A 77 6.75 6.16 29.50
CA GLN A 77 6.94 6.17 30.95
C GLN A 77 8.37 6.50 31.37
N LYS A 78 9.36 6.31 30.48
CA LYS A 78 10.79 6.45 30.79
C LYS A 78 11.55 7.05 29.61
N PRO A 79 12.52 7.94 29.86
CA PRO A 79 13.42 8.40 28.81
C PRO A 79 14.20 7.22 28.24
N CYS A 80 14.19 7.08 26.92
CA CYS A 80 14.67 5.88 26.26
C CYS A 80 16.13 5.99 25.81
N ARG A 81 16.87 4.89 25.93
CA ARG A 81 18.28 4.79 25.53
C ARG A 81 18.44 4.04 24.22
N GLU A 82 19.62 4.12 23.63
CA GLU A 82 19.96 3.51 22.33
C GLU A 82 19.49 2.05 22.18
N ALA A 83 19.67 1.20 23.20
CA ALA A 83 19.23 -0.20 23.17
C ALA A 83 17.71 -0.36 23.00
N GLU A 84 16.92 0.55 23.56
CA GLU A 84 15.46 0.53 23.50
C GLU A 84 14.93 1.06 22.16
N PHE A 85 15.79 1.75 21.40
CA PHE A 85 15.53 2.24 20.05
C PHE A 85 15.82 1.20 18.96
N ALA A 86 16.50 0.10 19.27
CA ALA A 86 16.89 -0.93 18.30
C ALA A 86 15.79 -1.39 17.30
N PRO A 87 14.49 -1.56 17.69
CA PRO A 87 13.45 -1.95 16.72
C PRO A 87 12.96 -0.80 15.82
N LEU A 88 13.19 0.46 16.21
CA LEU A 88 12.59 1.63 15.57
C LEU A 88 13.14 1.96 14.17
N PRO A 89 14.44 1.78 13.85
CA PRO A 89 14.95 2.01 12.50
C PRO A 89 14.27 1.15 11.44
N ARG A 90 13.95 -0.11 11.75
CA ARG A 90 13.20 -0.99 10.83
C ARG A 90 11.83 -0.40 10.52
N LEU A 91 11.11 0.04 11.55
CA LEU A 91 9.78 0.60 11.40
C LEU A 91 9.79 1.93 10.63
N ARG A 92 10.83 2.75 10.84
CA ARG A 92 11.08 3.94 10.02
C ARG A 92 11.18 3.55 8.54
N HIS A 93 11.98 2.54 8.20
CA HIS A 93 12.18 2.15 6.80
C HIS A 93 10.87 1.68 6.15
N LEU A 94 10.10 0.83 6.85
CA LEU A 94 8.79 0.38 6.36
C LEU A 94 7.81 1.55 6.12
N LEU A 95 7.83 2.57 6.98
CA LEU A 95 7.00 3.76 6.80
C LEU A 95 7.49 4.66 5.66
N ASP A 96 8.78 4.67 5.37
CA ASP A 96 9.36 5.42 4.26
C ASP A 96 9.01 4.76 2.93
N ASP A 97 9.16 3.44 2.83
CA ASP A 97 8.74 2.65 1.67
C ASP A 97 7.23 2.81 1.43
N ALA A 98 6.41 2.71 2.49
CA ALA A 98 4.97 2.93 2.38
C ALA A 98 4.59 4.36 1.95
N ALA A 99 5.43 5.36 2.23
CA ALA A 99 5.21 6.74 1.77
C ALA A 99 5.42 6.87 0.26
N ASP A 100 6.30 6.05 -0.33
CA ASP A 100 6.53 6.02 -1.76
C ASP A 100 5.40 5.30 -2.50
N ASP A 101 4.90 4.20 -1.94
CA ASP A 101 3.84 3.40 -2.57
C ASP A 101 2.44 4.02 -2.40
N ALA A 102 2.12 4.59 -1.23
CA ALA A 102 0.78 5.08 -0.92
C ALA A 102 0.58 6.57 -1.26
N GLU A 103 0.51 6.90 -2.56
CA GLU A 103 0.32 8.26 -3.09
C GLU A 103 -0.74 9.11 -2.33
N PRO A 104 -1.95 8.61 -1.99
CA PRO A 104 -3.00 9.42 -1.37
C PRO A 104 -2.70 9.89 0.06
N ILE A 105 -1.75 9.25 0.75
CA ILE A 105 -1.34 9.54 2.14
C ILE A 105 0.15 9.88 2.26
N ARG A 106 0.86 9.96 1.12
CA ARG A 106 2.28 10.29 1.06
C ARG A 106 2.64 11.52 1.90
N PRO A 107 1.94 12.69 1.84
CA PRO A 107 2.39 13.85 2.60
C PRO A 107 2.31 13.63 4.12
N GLU A 108 1.28 12.93 4.59
CA GLU A 108 1.16 12.57 6.00
C GLU A 108 2.23 11.56 6.42
N LEU A 109 2.50 10.53 5.61
CA LEU A 109 3.55 9.55 5.91
C LEU A 109 4.95 10.17 5.90
N ARG A 110 5.26 11.05 4.94
CA ARG A 110 6.54 11.78 4.92
C ARG A 110 6.71 12.66 6.16
N THR A 111 5.63 13.29 6.62
CA THR A 111 5.65 14.04 7.88
C THR A 111 5.93 13.11 9.07
N VAL A 112 5.34 11.91 9.09
CA VAL A 112 5.63 10.91 10.14
C VAL A 112 7.12 10.52 10.10
N VAL A 113 7.67 10.18 8.93
CA VAL A 113 9.08 9.80 8.77
C VAL A 113 10.02 10.93 9.23
N GLU A 114 9.76 12.17 8.83
CA GLU A 114 10.56 13.34 9.26
C GLU A 114 10.55 13.51 10.78
N ARG A 115 9.37 13.38 11.42
CA ARG A 115 9.25 13.46 12.88
C ARG A 115 9.89 12.25 13.57
N PHE A 116 9.88 11.11 12.91
CA PHE A 116 10.53 9.90 13.40
C PHE A 116 12.05 10.09 13.40
N ASP A 117 12.64 10.61 12.33
CA ASP A 117 14.07 10.91 12.26
C ASP A 117 14.50 11.89 13.36
N ARG A 118 13.67 12.91 13.66
CA ARG A 118 13.91 13.80 14.80
C ARG A 118 13.87 13.08 16.16
N TYR A 119 12.96 12.12 16.33
CA TYR A 119 12.87 11.33 17.55
C TYR A 119 14.07 10.39 17.70
N LEU A 120 14.52 9.75 16.61
CA LEU A 120 15.73 8.93 16.59
C LEU A 120 16.99 9.78 16.88
N ALA A 121 17.05 11.01 16.38
CA ALA A 121 18.15 11.94 16.68
C ALA A 121 18.16 12.42 18.15
N ALA A 122 17.05 12.26 18.87
CA ALA A 122 16.92 12.62 20.29
C ALA A 122 17.24 11.46 21.25
N VAL A 123 17.85 10.39 20.77
CA VAL A 123 18.31 9.27 21.61
C VAL A 123 19.25 9.76 22.71
N LEU A 124 19.02 9.29 23.93
CA LEU A 124 19.89 9.61 25.06
C LEU A 124 21.16 8.77 25.01
N PRO A 125 22.33 9.37 25.31
CA PRO A 125 23.58 8.64 25.43
C PRO A 125 23.50 7.60 26.55
N PRO A 126 24.38 6.57 26.52
CA PRO A 126 24.47 5.59 27.58
C PRO A 126 24.70 6.27 28.92
N ALA A 127 24.00 5.81 29.96
CA ALA A 127 24.15 6.38 31.30
C ALA A 127 25.56 6.09 31.82
N THR A 128 26.30 7.15 32.13
CA THR A 128 27.56 7.04 32.86
C THR A 128 27.27 6.59 34.28
N ILE A 129 27.85 5.46 34.69
CA ILE A 129 27.80 4.97 36.08
C ILE A 129 28.77 5.82 36.90
N ALA A 130 28.40 7.07 37.16
CA ALA A 130 29.17 7.98 38.00
C ALA A 130 28.53 8.06 39.39
N ALA A 131 29.33 7.87 40.45
CA ALA A 131 28.87 7.89 41.84
C ALA A 131 28.34 9.28 42.28
N ARG A 132 28.71 10.36 41.57
CA ARG A 132 28.17 11.71 41.74
C ARG A 132 28.08 12.38 40.37
N VAL A 133 26.87 12.78 39.98
CA VAL A 133 26.61 13.62 38.82
C VAL A 133 26.61 15.07 39.31
N THR A 134 27.34 15.95 38.63
CA THR A 134 27.33 17.39 38.95
C THR A 134 25.98 18.01 38.62
N ALA A 135 25.62 19.12 39.27
CA ALA A 135 24.35 19.81 39.00
C ALA A 135 24.21 20.24 37.53
N THR A 136 25.32 20.64 36.90
CA THR A 136 25.40 20.99 35.47
C THR A 136 25.14 19.78 34.58
N GLU A 137 25.75 18.63 34.85
CA GLU A 137 25.49 17.39 34.10
C GLU A 137 24.02 16.95 34.23
N HIS A 138 23.47 17.03 35.45
CA HIS A 138 22.05 16.72 35.68
C HIS A 138 21.12 17.63 34.87
N ALA A 139 21.40 18.94 34.80
CA ALA A 139 20.63 19.88 33.98
C ALA A 139 20.71 19.53 32.48
N THR A 140 21.88 19.13 31.97
CA THR A 140 22.03 18.70 30.57
C THR A 140 21.27 17.41 30.25
N GLN A 141 21.27 16.44 31.17
CA GLN A 141 20.51 15.19 31.03
C GLN A 141 19.01 15.45 31.02
N LEU A 142 18.51 16.31 31.92
CA LEU A 142 17.11 16.71 31.95
C LEU A 142 16.70 17.41 30.64
N ALA A 143 17.51 18.35 30.16
CA ALA A 143 17.22 19.04 28.90
C ALA A 143 17.19 18.08 27.70
N ALA A 144 18.06 17.07 27.68
CA ALA A 144 18.05 16.04 26.64
C ALA A 144 16.78 15.16 26.73
N ALA A 145 16.39 14.73 27.93
CA ALA A 145 15.16 13.95 28.13
C ALA A 145 13.91 14.74 27.74
N MET A 146 13.86 16.04 28.04
CA MET A 146 12.76 16.91 27.61
C MET A 146 12.68 17.04 26.08
N ARG A 147 13.83 17.15 25.38
CA ARG A 147 13.85 17.16 23.91
C ARG A 147 13.35 15.84 23.32
N GLN A 148 13.75 14.72 23.91
CA GLN A 148 13.27 13.40 23.50
C GLN A 148 11.75 13.27 23.67
N GLU A 149 11.22 13.71 24.81
CA GLU A 149 9.78 13.67 25.08
C GLU A 149 9.00 14.58 24.12
N GLN A 150 9.51 15.78 23.84
CA GLN A 150 8.89 16.67 22.86
C GLN A 150 8.86 16.02 21.46
N ALA A 151 9.97 15.41 21.03
CA ALA A 151 10.03 14.72 19.75
C ALA A 151 9.05 13.52 19.70
N ARG A 152 8.87 12.81 20.82
CA ARG A 152 7.88 11.73 20.95
C ARG A 152 6.45 12.24 20.79
N ILE A 153 6.12 13.35 21.45
CA ILE A 153 4.78 13.98 21.38
C ILE A 153 4.48 14.44 19.95
N ASP A 154 5.43 15.12 19.31
CA ASP A 154 5.32 15.57 17.93
C ASP A 154 5.07 14.39 16.97
N LEU A 155 5.84 13.31 17.12
CA LEU A 155 5.69 12.09 16.32
C LEU A 155 4.33 11.43 16.55
N LYS A 156 3.89 11.31 17.80
CA LYS A 156 2.56 10.78 18.14
C LYS A 156 1.44 11.59 17.48
N GLY A 157 1.58 12.93 17.47
CA GLY A 157 0.65 13.82 16.76
C GLY A 157 0.59 13.51 15.27
N ALA A 158 1.74 13.42 14.61
CA ALA A 158 1.82 13.09 13.18
C ALA A 158 1.20 11.71 12.87
N VAL A 159 1.48 10.69 13.69
CA VAL A 159 0.90 9.34 13.56
C VAL A 159 -0.62 9.38 13.67
N SER A 160 -1.17 10.12 14.65
CA SER A 160 -2.62 10.27 14.79
C SER A 160 -3.25 10.93 13.56
N THR A 161 -2.64 11.99 13.03
CA THR A 161 -3.11 12.66 11.81
C THR A 161 -3.10 11.72 10.60
N ALA A 162 -2.01 10.97 10.40
CA ALA A 162 -1.92 9.99 9.31
C ALA A 162 -2.99 8.89 9.44
N GLN A 163 -3.19 8.34 10.63
CA GLN A 163 -4.25 7.35 10.88
C GLN A 163 -5.65 7.92 10.59
N GLN A 164 -5.92 9.17 10.97
CA GLN A 164 -7.19 9.84 10.67
C GLN A 164 -7.39 10.03 9.17
N ARG A 165 -6.34 10.39 8.44
CA ARG A 165 -6.36 10.53 6.98
C ARG A 165 -6.70 9.21 6.30
N ILE A 166 -6.02 8.12 6.67
CA ILE A 166 -6.32 6.77 6.15
C ILE A 166 -7.80 6.40 6.38
N ARG A 167 -8.32 6.64 7.59
CA ARG A 167 -9.73 6.40 7.91
C ARG A 167 -10.70 7.28 7.11
N ALA A 168 -10.29 8.48 6.72
CA ALA A 168 -11.10 9.36 5.87
C ALA A 168 -11.13 8.84 4.43
N LEU A 169 -9.98 8.44 3.88
CA LEU A 169 -9.89 7.86 2.53
C LEU A 169 -10.70 6.57 2.39
N ARG A 170 -10.65 5.68 3.40
CA ARG A 170 -11.48 4.45 3.41
C ARG A 170 -12.98 4.70 3.43
N ARG A 171 -13.43 5.84 3.96
CA ARG A 171 -14.84 6.20 3.98
C ARG A 171 -15.30 6.85 2.67
N ALA A 172 -14.35 7.32 1.87
CA ALA A 172 -14.61 8.00 0.60
C ALA A 172 -14.42 7.08 -0.62
N ALA A 173 -13.72 5.96 -0.45
CA ALA A 173 -13.61 4.86 -1.43
C ALA A 173 -14.83 3.94 -1.34
#